data_AF-A0A6P0IZ82-F1
#
_entry.id   AF-A0A6P0IZ82-F1
#
_cell.length_a   1.000
_cell.length_b   1.000
_cell.length_c   1.000
_cell.angle_alpha   90.00
_cell.angle_beta   90.00
_cell.angle_gamma   90.00
#
_symmetry.space_group_name_H-M   'P 1'
#
loop_
_entity.id
_entity.type
_entity.pdbx_description
1 polymer ?
#
loop_
_entity_poly.entity_id
_entity_poly.type
_entity_poly.pdbx_seq_one_letter_code
_entity_poly.pdbx_strand_id
1 'polypeptide(L)'
;FSYQAILGTMTLNGSMNPQGFLTYRKPVLAPSLWPGAVVIMDNFPTHKNQKVVEILSTVGASVFFLPPYSTDFNPREKFWFILK
;
A
#
# COMPACT_ATOMS: atom_id res chain seq x y z
N PHE A 1 6.07 -3.39 -0.08
CA PHE A 1 7.26 -4.05 -0.60
C PHE A 1 7.41 -5.34 0.19
N SER A 2 7.42 -6.49 -0.47
CA SER A 2 7.84 -7.75 0.16
C SER A 2 9.26 -8.01 -0.32
N TYR A 3 10.11 -8.52 0.57
CA TYR A 3 11.50 -8.87 0.23
C TYR A 3 11.60 -10.08 -0.72
N GLN A 4 10.50 -10.80 -0.93
CA GLN A 4 10.47 -12.03 -1.71
C GLN A 4 9.85 -11.83 -3.09
N ALA A 5 8.85 -10.96 -3.22
CA ALA A 5 8.12 -10.77 -4.48
C ALA A 5 7.31 -9.48 -4.51
N ILE A 6 6.90 -9.07 -5.71
CA ILE A 6 5.87 -8.05 -5.91
C ILE A 6 4.50 -8.70 -5.68
N LEU A 7 3.77 -8.21 -4.68
CA LEU A 7 2.48 -8.80 -4.27
C LEU A 7 1.27 -8.24 -5.03
N GLY A 8 1.46 -7.17 -5.82
CA GLY A 8 0.40 -6.54 -6.59
C GLY A 8 0.87 -5.30 -7.33
N THR A 9 0.33 -5.08 -8.52
CA THR A 9 0.51 -3.85 -9.32
C THR A 9 -0.82 -3.51 -9.99
N MET A 10 -1.07 -2.23 -10.23
CA MET A 10 -2.26 -1.78 -10.97
C MET A 10 -1.94 -0.47 -11.68
N THR A 11 -2.34 -0.39 -12.94
CA THR A 11 -2.34 0.87 -13.70
C THR A 11 -3.72 1.52 -13.57
N LEU A 12 -3.73 2.82 -13.29
CA LEU A 12 -4.96 3.62 -13.25
C LEU A 12 -4.93 4.64 -14.39
N ASN A 13 -6.06 4.79 -15.07
CA ASN A 13 -6.22 5.88 -16.04
C ASN A 13 -6.51 7.18 -15.26
N GLY A 14 -5.66 8.19 -15.46
CA GLY A 14 -5.75 9.47 -14.76
C GLY A 14 -5.00 9.50 -13.43
N SER A 15 -5.19 10.58 -12.66
CA SER A 15 -4.45 10.82 -11.42
C SER A 15 -4.91 9.93 -10.27
N MET A 16 -3.96 9.51 -9.42
CA MET A 16 -4.28 8.84 -8.16
C MET A 16 -5.14 9.75 -7.26
N ASN A 17 -6.30 9.25 -6.88
CA ASN A 17 -7.23 9.92 -5.96
C ASN A 17 -7.71 8.91 -4.89
N PRO A 18 -8.43 9.34 -3.83
CA PRO A 18 -8.87 8.43 -2.77
C PRO A 18 -9.68 7.22 -3.28
N GLN A 19 -10.48 7.40 -4.35
CA GLN A 19 -11.30 6.34 -4.93
C GLN A 19 -10.44 5.32 -5.69
N GLY A 20 -9.50 5.78 -6.52
CA GLY A 20 -8.53 4.91 -7.19
C GLY A 20 -7.69 4.11 -6.19
N PHE A 21 -7.35 4.73 -5.07
CA PHE A 21 -6.64 4.05 -3.98
C PHE A 21 -7.48 2.91 -3.35
N LEU A 22 -8.79 3.10 -3.17
CA LEU A 22 -9.69 2.03 -2.71
C LEU A 22 -9.83 0.91 -3.75
N THR A 23 -9.93 1.26 -5.03
CA THR A 23 -10.06 0.30 -6.14
C THR A 23 -8.87 -0.65 -6.23
N TYR A 24 -7.66 -0.22 -5.84
CA TYR A 24 -6.50 -1.11 -5.76
C TYR A 24 -6.57 -2.10 -4.59
N ARG A 25 -7.02 -1.65 -3.41
CA ARG A 25 -6.83 -2.39 -2.15
C ARG A 25 -7.65 -3.67 -2.05
N LYS A 26 -8.93 -3.62 -2.42
CA LYS A 26 -9.83 -4.79 -2.31
C LYS A 26 -9.52 -5.91 -3.30
N PRO A 27 -9.48 -5.65 -4.62
CA PRO A 27 -9.31 -6.72 -5.60
C PRO A 27 -7.85 -7.13 -5.81
N VAL A 28 -6.87 -6.24 -5.58
CA VAL A 28 -5.46 -6.55 -5.89
C VAL A 28 -4.66 -6.86 -4.63
N LEU A 29 -4.71 -5.97 -3.62
CA LEU A 29 -3.80 -6.13 -2.48
C LEU A 29 -4.29 -7.14 -1.44
N ALA A 30 -5.55 -7.06 -1.01
CA ALA A 30 -6.06 -7.87 0.08
C ALA A 30 -5.95 -9.40 -0.15
N PRO A 31 -6.20 -9.94 -1.37
CA PRO A 31 -6.05 -11.38 -1.64
C PRO A 31 -4.60 -11.88 -1.55
N SER A 32 -3.62 -10.99 -1.68
CA SER A 32 -2.19 -11.32 -1.64
C SER A 32 -1.59 -11.25 -0.24
N LEU A 33 -2.39 -10.97 0.80
CA LEU A 33 -1.94 -10.86 2.18
C LEU A 33 -2.29 -12.11 2.98
N TRP A 34 -1.56 -12.30 4.08
CA TRP A 34 -1.74 -13.39 5.02
C TRP A 34 -1.96 -12.85 6.45
N PRO A 35 -2.58 -13.63 7.35
CA PRO A 35 -2.69 -13.25 8.75
C PRO A 35 -1.33 -12.94 9.37
N GLY A 36 -1.20 -11.79 10.04
CA GLY A 36 0.05 -11.30 10.62
C GLY A 36 0.92 -10.47 9.66
N ALA A 37 0.54 -10.32 8.39
CA ALA A 37 1.22 -9.41 7.48
C ALA A 37 1.12 -7.95 7.97
N VAL A 38 2.23 -7.19 7.82
CA VAL A 38 2.27 -5.75 8.14
C VAL A 38 2.41 -4.96 6.84
N VAL A 39 1.41 -4.14 6.55
CA VAL A 39 1.39 -3.26 5.38
C VAL A 39 1.92 -1.89 5.77
N ILE A 40 3.13 -1.59 5.31
CA ILE A 40 3.77 -0.27 5.49
C ILE A 40 3.26 0.69 4.41
N MET A 41 2.72 1.82 4.83
CA MET A 41 2.22 2.89 3.95
C MET A 41 2.92 4.21 4.24
N ASP A 42 3.09 5.05 3.21
CA ASP A 42 3.52 6.42 3.43
C ASP A 42 2.42 7.24 4.15
N ASN A 43 2.81 8.37 4.73
CA ASN A 43 1.93 9.20 5.56
C ASN A 43 1.08 10.21 4.77
N PHE A 44 0.99 10.07 3.44
CA PHE A 44 0.30 11.05 2.63
C PHE A 44 -1.20 11.09 2.96
N PRO A 45 -1.85 12.27 3.06
CA PRO A 45 -3.24 12.38 3.52
C PRO A 45 -4.23 11.50 2.74
N THR A 46 -4.02 11.31 1.44
CA THR A 46 -4.84 10.43 0.59
C THR A 46 -4.81 8.96 1.00
N HIS A 47 -3.76 8.53 1.72
CA HIS A 47 -3.61 7.15 2.21
C HIS A 47 -4.21 6.92 3.60
N LYS A 48 -4.54 7.99 4.33
CA LYS A 48 -5.22 7.93 5.63
C LYS A 48 -6.72 7.72 5.46
N ASN A 49 -7.07 6.63 4.80
CA ASN A 49 -8.46 6.24 4.64
C ASN A 49 -8.77 5.10 5.61
N GLN A 50 -9.62 5.35 6.60
CA GLN A 50 -9.99 4.38 7.63
C GLN A 50 -10.55 3.08 7.02
N LYS A 51 -11.24 3.17 5.88
CA LYS A 51 -11.72 2.01 5.13
C LYS A 51 -10.61 1.07 4.70
N VAL A 52 -9.40 1.59 4.42
CA VAL A 52 -8.25 0.76 4.03
C VAL A 52 -7.78 -0.08 5.19
N VAL A 53 -7.74 0.46 6.40
CA VAL A 53 -7.36 -0.30 7.60
C VAL A 53 -8.39 -1.40 7.86
N GLU A 54 -9.68 -1.09 7.75
CA GLU A 54 -10.76 -2.06 7.90
C GLU A 54 -10.69 -3.21 6.90
N ILE A 55 -10.45 -2.91 5.61
CA ILE A 55 -10.34 -3.94 4.56
C ILE A 55 -9.16 -4.88 4.82
N LEU A 56 -8.03 -4.35 5.29
CA LEU A 56 -6.82 -5.16 5.50
C LEU A 56 -6.90 -5.94 6.82
N SER A 57 -7.62 -5.43 7.82
CA SER A 57 -7.84 -6.17 9.06
C SER A 57 -8.76 -7.38 8.88
N THR A 58 -9.68 -7.38 7.90
CA THR A 58 -10.52 -8.57 7.63
C THR A 58 -9.72 -9.78 7.13
N VAL A 59 -8.52 -9.57 6.59
CA VAL A 59 -7.60 -10.66 6.20
C VAL A 59 -6.53 -10.93 7.27
N GLY A 60 -6.65 -10.34 8.46
CA GLY A 60 -5.72 -10.51 9.57
C GLY A 60 -4.40 -9.72 9.41
N ALA A 61 -4.34 -8.76 8.48
CA ALA A 61 -3.18 -7.90 8.29
C ALA A 61 -3.31 -6.61 9.13
N SER A 62 -2.17 -6.02 9.48
CA SER A 62 -2.11 -4.71 10.15
C SER A 62 -1.50 -3.64 9.24
N VAL A 63 -1.77 -2.37 9.55
CA VAL A 63 -1.28 -1.23 8.79
C VAL A 63 -0.35 -0.39 9.66
N PHE A 64 0.82 -0.05 9.12
CA PHE A 64 1.77 0.87 9.74
C PHE A 64 2.01 2.07 8.81
N PHE A 65 1.74 3.28 9.30
CA PHE A 65 2.02 4.51 8.57
C PHE A 65 3.40 5.04 8.96
N LEU A 66 4.23 5.36 7.96
CA LEU A 66 5.53 5.98 8.19
C LEU A 66 5.36 7.40 8.79
N PRO A 67 6.36 7.92 9.51
CA PRO A 67 6.40 9.34 9.87
C PRO A 67 6.44 10.24 8.62
N PRO A 68 6.03 11.52 8.73
CA PRO A 68 6.23 12.49 7.65
C PRO A 68 7.70 12.54 7.20
N TYR A 69 7.94 12.78 5.91
CA TYR A 69 9.28 12.95 5.33
C TYR A 69 10.26 11.78 5.56
N SER A 70 9.72 10.57 5.77
CA SER A 70 10.49 9.33 5.88
C SER A 70 10.78 8.69 4.51
N THR A 71 11.12 9.51 3.51
CA THR A 71 11.48 9.11 2.14
C THR A 71 12.59 8.03 2.15
N ASP A 72 13.59 8.19 3.03
CA ASP A 72 14.68 7.20 3.20
C ASP A 72 14.20 5.83 3.71
N PHE A 73 13.06 5.79 4.39
CA PHE A 73 12.45 4.57 4.94
C PHE A 73 11.31 4.03 4.09
N ASN A 74 10.99 4.65 2.96
CA ASN A 74 9.98 4.16 2.04
C ASN A 74 10.63 3.27 0.96
N PRO A 75 10.54 1.93 1.06
CA PRO A 75 11.19 1.04 0.09
C PRO A 75 10.64 1.21 -1.34
N ARG A 76 9.48 1.87 -1.49
CA ARG A 76 8.88 2.18 -2.79
C ARG A 76 9.75 3.14 -3.63
N GLU A 77 10.46 4.08 -3.01
CA GLU A 77 11.29 5.05 -3.75
C GLU A 77 12.53 4.38 -4.35
N LYS A 78 13.14 3.46 -3.60
CA LYS A 78 14.23 2.61 -4.11
C LYS A 78 13.77 1.74 -5.27
N PHE A 79 12.54 1.23 -5.22
CA PHE A 79 11.98 0.42 -6.29
C PHE A 79 11.65 1.22 -7.56
N TRP A 80 11.18 2.47 -7.44
CA TRP A 80 10.98 3.34 -8.60
C TRP A 80 12.27 3.62 -9.37
N PHE A 81 13.42 3.65 -8.70
CA PHE A 81 14.71 3.77 -9.37
C PHE A 81 15.03 2.53 -10.24
N ILE A 82 14.53 1.36 -9.88
CA ILE A 82 14.72 0.10 -10.62
C ILE A 82 13.74 -0.03 -11.80
N LEU A 83 12.56 0.61 -11.72
CA LEU A 83 11.53 0.56 -12.76
C LEU A 83 11.64 1.65 -13.84
N LYS A 84 12.58 2.58 -13.71
CA LYS A 84 12.92 3.55 -14.76
C LYS A 84 13.97 2.96 -15.69
#